data_AF-A0A0K0D1F0-F1
#
_entry.id   AF-A0A0K0D1F0-F1
#
_cell.length_a   1.000
_cell.length_b   1.000
_cell.length_c   1.000
_cell.angle_alpha   90.00
_cell.angle_beta   90.00
_cell.angle_gamma   90.00
#
_symmetry.space_group_name_H-M   'P 1'
#
loop_
_entity.id
_entity.type
_entity.pdbx_description
1 polymer ?
#
loop_
_entity_poly.entity_id
_entity_poly.type
_entity_poly.pdbx_seq_one_letter_code
_entity_poly.pdbx_strand_id
1 'polypeptide(L)'
;MANMAGDEVLLNCTISLGSDQAEGDVIWTRDGKAINLNNTDKYIWKVKRSAGVVVHTVRIRQATMEDDGDYACESRYQRASQIVHVNSATFESSILLRKNEKRMWM
;
A
#
# COMPACT_ATOMS: atom_id res chain seq x y z
N MET A 1 -3.77 -0.42 8.90
CA MET A 1 -2.75 -1.51 8.86
C MET A 1 -2.27 -1.66 7.43
N ALA A 2 -0.96 -1.74 7.22
CA ALA A 2 -0.35 -2.06 5.93
C ALA A 2 0.15 -3.52 5.91
N ASN A 3 0.04 -4.19 4.77
CA ASN A 3 0.62 -5.52 4.54
C ASN A 3 1.28 -5.57 3.15
N MET A 4 2.40 -6.27 3.02
CA MET A 4 3.12 -6.47 1.76
C MET A 4 3.00 -7.94 1.34
N ALA A 5 2.58 -8.18 0.09
CA ALA A 5 2.49 -9.52 -0.49
C ALA A 5 3.07 -9.51 -1.91
N GLY A 6 4.24 -10.12 -2.10
CA GLY A 6 4.97 -10.00 -3.36
C GLY A 6 5.37 -8.55 -3.62
N ASP A 7 5.01 -8.05 -4.80
CA ASP A 7 5.20 -6.67 -5.23
C ASP A 7 3.96 -5.80 -4.98
N GLU A 8 3.13 -6.11 -3.98
CA GLU A 8 1.91 -5.36 -3.71
C GLU A 8 1.81 -4.93 -2.25
N VAL A 9 1.26 -3.73 -2.05
CA VAL A 9 0.98 -3.18 -0.71
C VAL A 9 -0.53 -3.06 -0.53
N LEU A 10 -1.03 -3.58 0.58
CA LEU A 10 -2.43 -3.50 0.99
C LEU A 10 -2.58 -2.54 2.16
N LEU A 11 -3.33 -1.47 1.94
CA LEU A 11 -3.68 -0.47 2.92
C LEU A 11 -5.14 -0.63 3.31
N ASN A 12 -5.40 -0.76 4.62
CA ASN A 12 -6.75 -0.79 5.17
C ASN A 12 -6.95 0.37 6.13
N CYS A 13 -8.05 1.09 5.90
CA CYS A 13 -8.57 2.14 6.76
C CYS A 13 -9.98 1.78 7.19
N THR A 14 -10.27 1.90 8.49
CA THR A 14 -11.58 1.65 9.05
C THR A 14 -12.11 2.93 9.66
N ILE A 15 -13.30 3.33 9.22
CA ILE A 15 -13.99 4.55 9.61
C ILE A 15 -15.30 4.13 10.27
N SER A 16 -15.54 4.66 11.46
CA SER A 16 -16.82 4.44 12.15
C SER A 16 -17.75 5.55 11.73
N LEU A 17 -18.92 5.22 11.19
CA LEU A 17 -19.96 6.18 10.83
C LEU A 17 -20.83 6.45 12.06
N GLY A 18 -20.69 7.64 12.64
CA GLY A 18 -21.67 8.18 13.58
C GLY A 18 -22.97 8.61 12.91
N SER A 19 -23.94 9.09 13.71
CA SER A 19 -25.26 9.54 13.24
C SER A 19 -25.22 10.66 12.20
N ASP A 20 -24.15 11.47 12.19
CA ASP A 20 -24.02 12.66 11.35
C ASP A 20 -22.89 12.56 10.31
N GLN A 21 -22.34 11.35 10.08
CA GLN A 21 -21.17 11.15 9.22
C GLN A 21 -21.54 10.53 7.87
N ALA A 22 -21.26 11.25 6.80
CA ALA A 22 -21.37 10.75 5.44
C ALA A 22 -20.04 10.14 4.96
N GLU A 23 -20.14 9.04 4.22
CA GLU A 23 -19.01 8.25 3.70
C GLU A 23 -18.25 8.93 2.56
N GLY A 24 -18.83 9.93 1.91
CA GLY A 24 -18.31 10.56 0.68
C GLY A 24 -16.99 11.30 0.82
N ASP A 25 -16.45 11.46 2.03
CA ASP A 25 -15.37 12.40 2.32
C ASP A 25 -13.99 11.74 2.50
N VAL A 26 -13.81 10.46 2.16
CA VAL A 26 -12.53 9.76 2.41
C VAL A 26 -11.54 9.96 1.28
N ILE A 27 -10.55 10.80 1.53
CA ILE A 27 -9.43 11.07 0.65
C ILE A 27 -8.24 10.24 1.10
N TRP A 28 -7.61 9.55 0.16
CA TRP A 28 -6.31 8.93 0.41
C TRP A 28 -5.20 9.91 0.06
N THR A 29 -4.24 10.06 0.96
CA THR A 29 -3.06 10.89 0.77
C THR A 29 -1.78 10.07 0.92
N ARG A 30 -0.72 10.51 0.26
CA ARG A 30 0.66 10.08 0.47
C ARG A 30 1.50 11.32 0.72
N ASP A 31 2.16 11.37 1.87
CA ASP A 31 2.95 12.53 2.32
C ASP A 31 2.13 13.84 2.27
N GLY A 32 0.86 13.75 2.66
CA GLY A 32 -0.08 14.87 2.65
C GLY A 32 -0.63 15.27 1.28
N LYS A 33 -0.29 14.57 0.19
CA LYS A 33 -0.80 14.83 -1.16
C LYS A 33 -1.82 13.77 -1.57
N ALA A 34 -2.95 14.20 -2.13
CA ALA A 34 -3.98 13.27 -2.59
C ALA A 34 -3.42 12.31 -3.66
N ILE A 35 -3.65 11.01 -3.46
CA ILE A 35 -3.28 9.99 -4.45
C ILE A 35 -4.36 9.88 -5.52
N ASN A 36 -3.95 9.72 -6.77
CA ASN A 36 -4.88 9.55 -7.88
C ASN A 36 -5.36 8.10 -7.96
N LEU A 37 -6.43 7.76 -7.24
CA LEU A 37 -7.06 6.44 -7.27
C LEU A 37 -7.68 6.07 -8.63
N ASN A 38 -7.81 7.03 -9.57
CA ASN A 38 -8.26 6.73 -10.93
C ASN A 38 -7.16 6.10 -11.79
N ASN A 39 -5.89 6.13 -11.34
CA ASN A 39 -4.82 5.35 -11.96
C ASN A 39 -4.99 3.87 -11.58
N THR A 40 -5.85 3.17 -12.31
CA THR A 40 -6.22 1.77 -12.07
C THR A 40 -5.09 0.77 -12.38
N ASP A 41 -4.08 1.19 -13.15
CA ASP A 41 -2.86 0.41 -13.35
C ASP A 41 -2.03 0.32 -12.07
N LYS A 42 -2.00 1.41 -11.29
CA LYS A 42 -1.26 1.47 -10.02
C LYS A 42 -2.11 1.08 -8.81
N TYR A 43 -3.38 1.49 -8.77
CA TYR A 43 -4.23 1.37 -7.59
C TYR A 43 -5.51 0.59 -7.89
N ILE A 44 -5.85 -0.36 -7.01
CA ILE A 44 -7.19 -0.97 -6.96
C ILE A 44 -7.77 -0.65 -5.59
N TRP A 45 -8.99 -0.13 -5.54
CA TRP A 45 -9.64 0.21 -4.28
C TRP A 45 -11.00 -0.49 -4.13
N LYS A 46 -11.38 -0.73 -2.89
CA LYS A 46 -12.67 -1.34 -2.52
C LYS A 46 -13.18 -0.71 -1.23
N VAL A 47 -14.50 -0.64 -1.11
CA VAL A 47 -15.17 -0.18 0.11
C VAL A 47 -16.17 -1.23 0.56
N LYS A 48 -16.07 -1.63 1.83
CA LYS A 48 -16.99 -2.58 2.47
C LYS A 48 -17.71 -1.90 3.62
N ARG A 49 -19.03 -2.13 3.72
CA ARG A 49 -19.89 -1.56 4.75
C ARG A 49 -20.42 -2.67 5.65
N SER A 50 -20.38 -2.47 6.95
CA SER A 50 -21.00 -3.38 7.92
C SER A 50 -21.33 -2.63 9.20
N ALA A 51 -22.61 -2.67 9.62
CA ALA A 51 -23.07 -2.23 10.95
C ALA A 51 -22.46 -0.90 11.47
N GLY A 52 -22.56 0.18 10.69
CA GLY A 52 -22.03 1.50 11.09
C GLY A 52 -20.50 1.65 10.95
N VAL A 53 -19.83 0.69 10.33
CA VAL A 53 -18.40 0.72 10.05
C VAL A 53 -18.19 0.60 8.54
N VAL A 54 -17.27 1.42 8.03
CA VAL A 54 -16.82 1.39 6.63
C VAL A 54 -15.34 1.06 6.60
N VAL A 55 -14.97 0.10 5.75
CA VAL A 55 -13.60 -0.30 5.53
C VAL A 55 -13.20 0.07 4.11
N HIS A 56 -12.27 1.01 3.98
CA HIS A 56 -11.61 1.36 2.74
C HIS A 56 -10.33 0.54 2.59
N THR A 57 -10.22 -0.15 1.48
CA THR A 57 -9.02 -0.91 1.11
C THR A 57 -8.42 -0.30 -0.15
N VAL A 58 -7.13 0.01 -0.14
CA VAL A 58 -6.34 0.38 -1.31
C VAL A 58 -5.23 -0.65 -1.50
N ARG A 59 -5.11 -1.17 -2.71
CA ARG A 59 -4.04 -2.07 -3.14
C ARG A 59 -3.16 -1.32 -4.12
N ILE A 60 -1.88 -1.19 -3.78
CA ILE A 60 -0.84 -0.65 -4.64
C ILE A 60 -0.23 -1.84 -5.40
N ARG A 61 -0.31 -1.81 -6.72
CA ARG A 61 0.27 -2.80 -7.63
C ARG A 61 1.72 -2.46 -7.95
N GLN A 62 2.54 -3.48 -8.18
CA GLN A 62 3.94 -3.32 -8.62
C GLN A 62 4.65 -2.25 -7.77
N ALA A 63 4.56 -2.42 -6.45
CA ALA A 63 5.11 -1.53 -5.46
C ALA A 63 6.62 -1.47 -5.63
N THR A 64 7.14 -0.25 -5.76
CA THR A 64 8.57 0.03 -5.84
C THR A 64 8.98 0.94 -4.69
N MET A 65 10.28 1.20 -4.56
CA MET A 65 10.80 2.17 -3.57
C MET A 65 10.22 3.58 -3.75
N GLU A 66 9.64 3.90 -4.92
CA GLU A 66 8.96 5.18 -5.18
C GLU A 66 7.58 5.26 -4.52
N ASP A 67 7.07 4.14 -4.01
CA ASP A 67 5.85 4.04 -3.22
C ASP A 67 6.11 4.20 -1.71
N ASP A 68 7.32 4.53 -1.29
CA ASP A 68 7.60 4.91 0.09
C ASP A 68 6.83 6.18 0.48
N GLY A 69 6.31 6.22 1.71
CA GLY A 69 5.67 7.41 2.25
C GLY A 69 4.74 7.17 3.43
N ASP A 70 4.24 8.27 4.01
CA ASP A 70 3.13 8.24 4.99
C ASP A 70 1.80 8.23 4.23
N TYR A 71 1.14 7.07 4.21
CA TYR A 71 -0.17 6.93 3.61
C TYR A 71 -1.24 7.19 4.66
N ALA A 72 -2.16 8.10 4.37
CA ALA A 72 -3.30 8.38 5.23
C ALA A 72 -4.62 8.23 4.48
N CYS A 73 -5.63 7.76 5.20
CA CYS A 73 -7.02 8.00 4.85
C CYS A 73 -7.52 9.15 5.71
N GLU A 74 -8.12 10.14 5.07
CA GLU A 74 -8.58 11.37 5.69
C GLU A 74 -10.05 11.56 5.37
N SER A 75 -10.88 11.67 6.40
CA SER A 75 -12.25 12.16 6.29
C SER A 75 -12.37 13.47 7.05
N ARG A 76 -13.55 14.12 6.99
CA ARG A 76 -13.83 15.34 7.75
C ARG A 76 -13.59 15.20 9.26
N TYR A 77 -13.69 13.99 9.82
CA TYR A 77 -13.67 13.77 11.27
C TYR A 77 -12.62 12.75 11.72
N GLN A 78 -12.05 11.96 10.82
CA GLN A 78 -11.14 10.87 11.16
C GLN A 78 -9.94 10.87 10.22
N ARG A 79 -8.74 10.70 10.77
CA ARG A 79 -7.51 10.46 10.03
C ARG A 79 -6.82 9.23 10.61
N ALA A 80 -6.45 8.29 9.76
CA ALA A 80 -5.56 7.21 10.14
C ALA A 80 -4.42 7.14 9.12
N SER A 81 -3.19 7.11 9.61
CA SER A 81 -2.00 7.06 8.76
C SER A 81 -1.11 5.88 9.08
N GLN A 82 -0.27 5.52 8.11
CA GLN A 82 0.62 4.38 8.16
C GLN A 82 1.82 4.64 7.27
N ILE A 83 3.01 4.53 7.85
CA ILE A 83 4.25 4.55 7.09
C ILE A 83 4.37 3.26 6.30
N VAL A 84 4.62 3.39 5.00
CA VAL A 84 4.93 2.30 4.08
C VAL A 84 6.39 2.46 3.66
N HIS A 85 7.13 1.36 3.75
CA HIS A 85 8.50 1.27 3.24
C HIS A 85 8.59 0.01 2.37
N VAL A 86 8.93 0.20 1.10
CA VAL A 86 9.05 -0.83 0.07
C VAL A 86 10.53 -1.08 -0.18
N ASN A 87 11.00 -2.26 0.21
CA ASN A 87 12.37 -2.66 -0.07
C ASN A 87 12.47 -3.25 -1.48
N SER A 88 13.51 -2.89 -2.22
CA SER A 88 13.86 -3.65 -3.42
C SER A 88 14.42 -5.00 -2.98
N ALA A 89 13.82 -6.09 -3.47
CA ALA A 89 14.49 -7.37 -3.43
C ALA A 89 15.61 -7.31 -4.46
N THR A 90 16.81 -6.90 -4.03
CA THR A 90 18.02 -7.21 -4.77
C THR A 90 18.16 -8.73 -4.80
N PHE A 91 17.63 -9.35 -5.86
CA PHE A 91 18.08 -10.69 -6.23
C PHE A 91 19.56 -10.53 -6.62
N GLU A 92 20.47 -10.78 -5.67
CA GLU A 92 21.89 -10.93 -5.94
C GLU A 92 22.09 -12.14 -6.86
N SER A 93 21.89 -11.93 -8.15
CA SER A 93 22.28 -12.83 -9.24
C SER A 93 23.80 -13.06 -9.27
N SER A 94 24.58 -12.29 -8.49
CA SER A 94 26.01 -12.45 -8.25
C SER A 94 26.37 -13.74 -7.47
N ILE A 95 25.46 -14.31 -6.67
CA ILE A 95 25.75 -15.53 -5.88
C ILE A 95 25.79 -16.78 -6.78
N LEU A 96 25.02 -16.79 -7.88
CA LEU A 96 25.00 -17.92 -8.82
C LEU A 96 26.22 -17.93 -9.76
N LEU A 97 26.77 -16.77 -10.12
CA LEU A 97 27.96 -16.70 -10.98
C LEU A 97 29.24 -17.16 -10.26
N ARG A 98 29.38 -16.86 -8.95
CA ARG A 98 30.57 -17.29 -8.17
C ARG A 98 30.66 -18.80 -7.93
N LYS A 99 29.55 -19.55 -8.05
CA LYS A 99 29.57 -21.01 -7.89
C LYS A 99 30.05 -21.76 -9.13
N ASN A 100 30.04 -21.13 -10.31
CA ASN A 100 30.34 -21.81 -11.56
C ASN A 100 31.84 -21.79 -11.94
N GLU A 101 32.62 -20.84 -11.42
CA GLU A 101 34.08 -20.81 -11.64
C GLU A 101 34.87 -21.80 -10.77
N LYS A 102 34.30 -22.27 -9.66
CA LYS A 102 34.99 -23.21 -8.75
C LYS A 102 34.87 -24.69 -9.15
N ARG A 103 34.23 -25.01 -10.28
CA ARG A 103 34.05 -26.38 -10.79
C ARG A 103 34.93 -26.75 -12.01
N MET A 104 35.98 -25.97 -12.31
CA MET A 104 36.90 -26.25 -13.42
C MET A 104 38.30 -26.74 -12.99
N TRP A 105 38.51 -27.05 -11.71
CA TRP A 105 39.76 -27.63 -11.23
C TRP A 105 39.45 -28.78 -10.28
N MET A 106 39.19 -29.96 -10.85
CA MET A 106 39.30 -31.29 -10.22
C MET A 106 39.55 -32.32 -11.31
#